data_AF-A0A1N7MWT6-F1
#
_entry.id   AF-A0A1N7MWT6-F1
#
_cell.length_a   1.000
_cell.length_b   1.000
_cell.length_c   1.000
_cell.angle_alpha   90.00
_cell.angle_beta   90.00
_cell.angle_gamma   90.00
#
_symmetry.space_group_name_H-M   'P 1'
#
loop_
_entity.id
_entity.type
_entity.pdbx_description
1 polymer ?
#
loop_
_entity_poly.entity_id
_entity_poly.type
_entity_poly.pdbx_seq_one_letter_code
_entity_poly.pdbx_strand_id
1 'polypeptide(L)'
;MQDINLKITDRNGAIHEVLAPTDMSMNLMEVIRSYELADEGTIGVCGGMAMCASCQVYVIAGSEKLPEMGDEEDAMLSEAFHVKDNSRLGCQIHITEDIEGLEVIIAPYP
;
A
#
# COMPACT_ATOMS: atom_id res chain seq x y z
N MET A 1 -0.47 -14.69 -16.69
CA MET A 1 -0.71 -13.29 -16.30
C MET A 1 -2.18 -13.14 -16.02
N GLN A 2 -2.53 -13.22 -14.74
CA GLN A 2 -3.78 -12.68 -14.24
C GLN A 2 -3.42 -11.33 -13.63
N ASP A 3 -4.18 -10.32 -13.99
CA ASP A 3 -4.06 -8.98 -13.43
C ASP A 3 -5.27 -8.76 -12.52
N ILE A 4 -5.06 -8.08 -11.41
CA ILE A 4 -6.13 -7.63 -10.52
C ILE A 4 -6.34 -6.13 -10.64
N ASN A 5 -7.56 -5.68 -10.41
CA ASN A 5 -7.87 -4.25 -10.35
C ASN A 5 -7.66 -3.73 -8.93
N LEU A 6 -6.93 -2.63 -8.81
CA LEU A 6 -6.77 -1.88 -7.57
C LEU A 6 -7.21 -0.44 -7.80
N LYS A 7 -7.76 0.17 -6.75
CA LYS A 7 -8.12 1.59 -6.77
C LYS A 7 -7.25 2.33 -5.76
N ILE A 8 -6.40 3.23 -6.25
CA ILE A 8 -5.41 3.94 -5.45
C ILE A 8 -5.70 5.43 -5.55
N THR A 9 -5.95 6.08 -4.42
CA THR A 9 -6.04 7.54 -4.36
C THR A 9 -4.68 8.11 -3.97
N ASP A 10 -4.11 8.97 -4.81
CA ASP A 10 -2.82 9.61 -4.54
C ASP A 10 -2.94 10.72 -3.48
N ARG A 11 -1.80 11.33 -3.14
CA ARG A 11 -1.75 12.41 -2.14
C ARG A 11 -2.37 13.73 -2.61
N ASN A 12 -2.61 13.89 -3.92
CA ASN A 12 -3.33 15.02 -4.50
C ASN A 12 -4.85 14.79 -4.52
N GLY A 13 -5.30 13.59 -4.11
CA GLY A 13 -6.70 13.19 -4.12
C GLY A 13 -7.20 12.66 -5.46
N ALA A 14 -6.31 12.45 -6.43
CA ALA A 14 -6.70 11.83 -7.70
C ALA A 14 -6.83 10.31 -7.53
N ILE A 15 -7.90 9.75 -8.09
CA ILE A 15 -8.20 8.32 -8.04
C ILE A 15 -7.64 7.66 -9.30
N HIS A 16 -6.88 6.59 -9.10
CA HIS A 16 -6.25 5.79 -10.14
C HIS A 16 -6.76 4.36 -10.08
N GLU A 17 -7.29 3.86 -11.19
CA GLU A 17 -7.58 2.44 -11.37
C GLU A 17 -6.36 1.80 -12.04
N VAL A 18 -5.71 0.88 -11.34
CA VAL A 18 -4.46 0.25 -11.79
C VAL A 18 -4.64 -1.26 -11.94
N LEU A 19 -3.95 -1.82 -12.93
CA LEU A 19 -3.85 -3.26 -13.12
C LEU A 19 -2.54 -3.74 -12.49
N ALA A 20 -2.65 -4.64 -11.51
CA ALA A 20 -1.49 -5.18 -10.81
C ALA A 20 -1.31 -6.68 -11.16
N PRO A 21 -0.14 -7.09 -11.66
CA PRO A 21 0.11 -8.47 -12.03
C PRO A 21 0.32 -9.35 -10.78
N THR A 22 -0.34 -10.51 -10.72
CA THR A 22 -0.20 -11.45 -9.60
C THR A 22 0.99 -12.40 -9.72
N ASP A 23 1.60 -12.50 -10.90
CA ASP A 23 2.72 -13.43 -11.19
C ASP A 23 4.12 -12.80 -11.07
N MET A 24 4.20 -11.54 -10.63
CA MET A 24 5.46 -10.80 -10.44
C MET A 24 5.92 -10.70 -8.97
N SER A 25 5.19 -11.31 -8.03
CA SER A 25 5.46 -11.24 -6.59
C SER A 25 5.57 -9.81 -6.04
N MET A 26 4.82 -8.87 -6.63
CA MET A 26 4.83 -7.47 -6.23
C MET A 26 4.08 -7.27 -4.91
N ASN A 27 4.42 -6.20 -4.19
CA ASN A 27 3.59 -5.62 -3.14
C ASN A 27 2.96 -4.28 -3.57
N LEU A 28 2.00 -3.79 -2.80
CA LEU A 28 1.26 -2.55 -3.10
C LEU A 28 2.19 -1.33 -3.20
N MET A 29 3.27 -1.27 -2.42
CA MET A 29 4.27 -0.20 -2.52
C MET A 29 4.97 -0.21 -3.89
N GLU A 30 5.32 -1.38 -4.41
CA GLU A 30 5.94 -1.52 -5.73
C GLU A 30 4.97 -1.17 -6.86
N VAL A 31 3.68 -1.51 -6.72
CA VAL A 31 2.64 -1.08 -7.67
C VAL A 31 2.53 0.44 -7.70
N ILE A 32 2.46 1.09 -6.53
CA ILE A 32 2.39 2.55 -6.44
C ILE A 32 3.60 3.21 -7.12
N ARG A 33 4.80 2.65 -6.92
CA ARG A 33 6.02 3.14 -7.57
C ARG A 33 6.02 2.90 -9.07
N SER A 34 5.59 1.73 -9.52
CA SER A 34 5.54 1.38 -10.94
C SER A 34 4.60 2.27 -11.74
N TYR A 35 3.53 2.76 -11.11
CA TYR A 35 2.57 3.68 -11.71
C TYR A 35 2.87 5.17 -11.40
N GLU A 36 3.98 5.46 -10.70
CA GLU A 36 4.41 6.81 -10.35
C GLU A 36 3.34 7.62 -9.58
N LEU A 37 2.55 6.96 -8.71
CA LEU A 37 1.43 7.59 -7.99
C LEU A 37 1.87 8.38 -6.73
N ALA A 38 3.17 8.45 -6.47
CA ALA A 38 3.77 9.23 -5.40
C ALA A 38 5.14 9.74 -5.85
N ASP A 39 5.55 10.90 -5.32
CA ASP A 39 6.84 11.51 -5.65
C ASP A 39 8.01 10.57 -5.36
N GLU A 40 9.01 10.59 -6.25
CA GLU A 40 10.19 9.74 -6.09
C GLU A 40 10.90 10.00 -4.75
N GLY A 41 11.30 8.92 -4.07
CA GLY A 41 11.94 9.00 -2.76
C GLY A 41 11.00 9.28 -1.59
N THR A 42 9.69 9.40 -1.82
CA THR A 42 8.69 9.62 -0.75
C THR A 42 7.86 8.38 -0.42
N ILE A 43 8.11 7.26 -1.09
CA ILE A 43 7.41 5.99 -0.87
C ILE A 43 8.39 4.82 -0.88
N GLY A 44 8.25 3.93 0.11
CA GLY A 44 9.10 2.75 0.22
C GLY A 44 10.57 3.07 0.49
N VAL A 45 10.85 4.13 1.25
CA VAL A 45 12.22 4.63 1.54
C VAL A 45 13.14 3.54 2.10
N CYS A 46 12.62 2.65 2.95
CA CYS A 46 13.39 1.52 3.49
C CYS A 46 13.46 0.29 2.55
N GLY A 47 12.94 0.38 1.32
CA GLY A 47 12.90 -0.76 0.40
C GLY A 47 11.95 -1.89 0.80
N GLY A 48 10.99 -1.65 1.69
CA GLY A 48 9.97 -2.62 2.09
C GLY A 48 10.30 -3.45 3.33
N MET A 49 11.33 -3.09 4.09
CA MET A 49 11.77 -3.81 5.30
C MET A 49 10.93 -3.50 6.57
N ALA A 50 9.74 -2.89 6.44
CA ALA A 50 8.94 -2.40 7.57
C ALA A 50 9.69 -1.46 8.57
N MET A 51 10.82 -0.86 8.17
CA MET A 51 11.60 0.06 9.01
C MET A 51 11.26 1.54 8.81
N CYS A 52 10.21 1.85 8.04
CA CYS A 52 9.71 3.20 7.86
C CYS A 52 8.21 3.16 7.55
N ALA A 53 7.53 4.30 7.69
CA ALA A 53 6.11 4.45 7.34
C ALA A 53 5.85 5.18 6.01
N SER A 54 6.87 5.41 5.18
CA SER A 54 6.71 6.15 3.90
C SER A 54 5.76 5.50 2.89
N CYS A 55 5.50 4.20 3.02
CA CYS A 55 4.54 3.46 2.18
C CYS A 55 3.18 3.24 2.86
N GLN A 56 2.89 3.99 3.92
CA GLN A 56 1.62 3.90 4.61
C GLN A 56 0.46 4.24 3.67
N VAL A 57 -0.59 3.43 3.76
CA VAL A 57 -1.85 3.60 3.06
C VAL A 57 -3.01 3.46 4.03
N TYR A 58 -4.14 4.08 3.71
CA TYR A 58 -5.42 3.87 4.38
C TYR A 58 -6.26 2.93 3.54
N VAL A 59 -6.63 1.78 4.10
CA VAL A 59 -7.50 0.80 3.42
C VAL A 59 -8.95 1.26 3.53
N ILE A 60 -9.58 1.53 2.38
CA ILE A 60 -10.96 2.03 2.30
C ILE A 60 -11.94 0.89 2.05
N ALA A 61 -11.55 -0.09 1.25
CA ALA A 61 -12.34 -1.29 0.98
C ALA A 61 -11.41 -2.50 0.78
N GLY A 62 -11.86 -3.69 1.17
CA GLY A 62 -11.12 -4.94 1.01
C GLY A 62 -10.18 -5.28 2.15
N SER A 63 -10.31 -4.65 3.32
CA SER A 63 -9.49 -4.97 4.50
C SER A 63 -9.65 -6.41 4.97
N GLU A 64 -10.84 -6.99 4.79
CA GLU A 64 -11.16 -8.38 5.12
C GLU A 64 -10.44 -9.41 4.25
N LYS A 65 -9.87 -8.96 3.11
CA LYS A 65 -9.09 -9.79 2.18
C LYS A 65 -7.61 -9.77 2.50
N LEU A 66 -7.17 -8.83 3.35
CA LEU A 66 -5.77 -8.69 3.71
C LEU A 66 -5.40 -9.68 4.83
N PRO A 67 -4.15 -10.15 4.86
CA PRO A 67 -3.66 -10.86 6.02
C PRO A 67 -3.70 -9.96 7.26
N GLU A 68 -3.77 -10.58 8.43
CA GLU A 68 -3.57 -9.87 9.69
C GLU A 68 -2.26 -9.08 9.68
N MET A 69 -2.27 -7.94 10.35
CA MET A 69 -1.10 -7.09 10.48
C MET A 69 -0.03 -7.82 11.29
N GLY A 70 1.20 -7.86 10.77
CA GLY A 70 2.32 -8.50 11.44
C GLY A 70 2.93 -7.61 12.53
N ASP A 71 3.70 -8.22 13.44
CA ASP A 71 4.31 -7.51 14.58
C ASP A 71 5.23 -6.35 14.17
N GLU A 72 6.01 -6.51 13.10
CA GLU A 72 6.90 -5.46 12.60
C GLU A 72 6.11 -4.28 11.99
N GLU A 73 5.00 -4.59 11.31
CA GLU A 73 4.10 -3.60 10.74
C GLU A 73 3.41 -2.79 11.85
N ASP A 74 2.86 -3.48 12.85
CA ASP A 74 2.20 -2.87 14.01
C ASP A 74 3.16 -1.98 14.81
N ALA A 75 4.35 -2.50 15.12
CA ALA A 75 5.38 -1.74 15.83
C ALA A 75 5.75 -0.46 15.08
N MET A 76 5.96 -0.54 13.75
CA MET A 76 6.31 0.64 12.96
C MET A 76 5.16 1.64 12.87
N LEU A 77 3.92 1.18 12.70
CA LEU A 77 2.75 2.07 12.67
C LEU A 77 2.47 2.71 14.03
N SER A 78 2.83 2.08 15.15
CA SER A 78 2.62 2.66 16.50
C SER A 78 3.40 3.97 16.73
N GLU A 79 4.51 4.16 16.01
CA GLU A 79 5.38 5.34 16.12
C GLU A 79 5.25 6.30 14.92
N ALA A 80 4.42 5.95 13.93
CA ALA A 80 4.31 6.69 12.68
C ALA A 80 3.38 7.92 12.78
N PHE A 81 3.58 8.87 11.86
CA PHE A 81 2.70 10.04 11.72
C PHE A 81 1.43 9.70 10.93
N HIS A 82 0.36 10.45 11.16
CA HIS A 82 -0.91 10.35 10.41
C HIS A 82 -1.58 8.96 10.44
N VAL A 83 -1.28 8.15 11.45
CA VAL A 83 -1.87 6.81 11.64
C VAL A 83 -3.35 6.93 11.97
N LYS A 84 -4.10 5.97 11.43
CA LYS A 84 -5.54 5.76 11.56
C LYS A 84 -5.80 4.28 11.74
N ASP A 85 -6.97 3.93 12.25
CA ASP A 85 -7.38 2.53 12.50
C ASP A 85 -7.34 1.63 11.26
N ASN A 86 -7.45 2.21 10.06
CA ASN A 86 -7.37 1.50 8.78
C ASN A 86 -6.01 1.66 8.09
N SER A 87 -4.96 2.03 8.81
CA SER A 87 -3.61 2.16 8.26
C SER A 87 -2.97 0.80 8.06
N ARG A 88 -2.27 0.64 6.94
CA ARG A 88 -1.40 -0.49 6.64
C ARG A 88 -0.13 0.02 5.97
N LEU A 89 0.95 -0.75 6.04
CA LEU A 89 2.15 -0.52 5.24
C LEU A 89 1.99 -1.21 3.89
N GLY A 90 1.97 -0.44 2.81
CA GLY A 90 1.80 -0.98 1.46
C GLY A 90 2.88 -1.99 1.04
N CYS A 91 4.07 -1.94 1.65
CA CYS A 91 5.09 -2.96 1.39
C CYS A 91 4.77 -4.34 1.97
N GLN A 92 3.87 -4.42 2.97
CA GLN A 92 3.45 -5.67 3.61
C GLN A 92 2.19 -6.27 2.98
N ILE A 93 1.60 -5.59 1.98
CA ILE A 93 0.44 -6.07 1.24
C ILE A 93 0.91 -6.63 -0.10
N HIS A 94 0.96 -7.95 -0.22
CA HIS A 94 1.30 -8.63 -1.47
C HIS A 94 0.13 -8.62 -2.47
N ILE A 95 0.47 -8.52 -3.76
CA ILE A 95 -0.49 -8.58 -4.85
C ILE A 95 -0.85 -10.04 -5.11
N THR A 96 -2.06 -10.42 -4.70
CA THR A 96 -2.65 -11.76 -4.88
C THR A 96 -4.05 -11.65 -5.49
N GLU A 97 -4.56 -12.73 -6.07
CA GLU A 97 -5.93 -12.76 -6.61
C GLU A 97 -6.99 -12.43 -5.54
N ASP A 98 -6.71 -12.74 -4.27
CA ASP A 98 -7.65 -12.53 -3.16
C ASP A 98 -7.95 -11.05 -2.89
N ILE A 99 -7.03 -10.15 -3.26
CA ILE A 99 -7.17 -8.71 -3.01
C ILE A 99 -7.75 -7.93 -4.21
N GLU A 100 -8.37 -8.61 -5.17
CA GLU A 100 -9.11 -7.99 -6.28
C GLU A 100 -10.07 -6.91 -5.77
N GLY A 101 -10.00 -5.72 -6.36
CA GLY A 101 -10.84 -4.57 -6.01
C GLY A 101 -10.48 -3.88 -4.70
N LEU A 102 -9.29 -4.11 -4.14
CA LEU A 102 -8.79 -3.37 -2.97
C LEU A 102 -8.76 -1.86 -3.29
N GLU A 103 -9.28 -1.05 -2.37
CA GLU A 103 -9.26 0.41 -2.47
C GLU A 103 -8.41 1.00 -1.33
N VAL A 104 -7.46 1.85 -1.69
CA VAL A 104 -6.54 2.49 -0.75
C VAL A 104 -6.36 3.98 -1.05
N ILE A 105 -5.98 4.73 -0.02
CA ILE A 105 -5.51 6.12 -0.13
C ILE A 105 -4.08 6.19 0.38
N ILE A 106 -3.18 6.82 -0.38
CA ILE A 106 -1.80 7.03 0.06
C ILE A 106 -1.79 8.05 1.21
N ALA A 107 -1.18 7.69 2.33
CA ALA A 107 -1.08 8.58 3.47
C ALA A 107 -0.19 9.81 3.15
N PRO A 108 -0.41 10.96 3.83
CA PRO A 108 0.48 12.12 3.70
C PRO A 108 1.94 11.76 4.02
N TYR A 109 2.86 12.35 3.28
CA TYR A 109 4.29 12.21 3.59
C TYR A 109 4.67 13.22 4.69
N PRO A 110 5.36 12.78 5.76
CA PRO A 110 5.82 13.67 6.82
C PRO A 110 6.96 14.60 6.37
#